data_AF-A0A401M6U5-F1
#
_entry.id   AF-A0A401M6U5-F1
#
_cell.length_a   1.000
_cell.length_b   1.000
_cell.length_c   1.000
_cell.angle_alpha   90.00
_cell.angle_beta   90.00
_cell.angle_gamma   90.00
#
_symmetry.space_group_name_H-M   'P 1'
#
loop_
_entity.id
_entity.type
_entity.pdbx_description
1 polymer ?
#
loop_
_entity_poly.entity_id
_entity_poly.type
_entity_poly.pdbx_seq_one_letter_code
_entity_poly.pdbx_strand_id
1 'polypeptide(L)'
;MPAFSAPDGTRLAHHVTGDGPPLICLPGGPMQDSVYLGDLGGLTAHRSLIRLDLRGTGHSATPADPASYRCDRQVDDVEALRKELGLDRMDVLAHSAGANLAALYTARHPDRVGRLALITPSVYAVGVEITPEDRLRTARLRRDEPWFAPAYEALETITAGHPAPDAWQAIAPFSFGRWDERARSVKAAEGKQRNDEAAARYASDGAFTPESTRLALAVFPGPVLVLAGEVDVPGPPRALGEYAGLFPDAELVVQPGAGHFPWLDDADRFTATVADFLDRVGDPGGLPVSSP
;
A
#
# COMPACT_ATOMS: atom_id res chain seq x y z
N MET A 1 10.48 13.76 16.52
CA MET A 1 9.96 13.47 15.16
C MET A 1 10.71 14.36 14.20
N PRO A 2 11.50 13.81 13.26
CA PRO A 2 12.11 14.61 12.23
C PRO A 2 11.03 15.16 11.29
N ALA A 3 11.22 16.40 10.83
CA ALA A 3 10.32 17.03 9.88
C ALA A 3 11.14 17.69 8.78
N PHE A 4 10.66 17.62 7.55
CA PHE A 4 11.32 18.16 6.36
C PHE A 4 10.35 19.02 5.57
N SER A 5 10.86 19.75 4.57
CA SER A 5 10.02 20.58 3.70
C SER A 5 9.80 19.87 2.36
N ALA A 6 8.55 19.73 1.95
CA ALA A 6 8.17 19.46 0.57
C ALA A 6 8.57 20.64 -0.34
N PRO A 7 8.65 20.44 -1.67
CA PRO A 7 9.04 21.51 -2.60
C PRO A 7 8.15 22.76 -2.58
N ASP A 8 6.87 22.59 -2.24
CA ASP A 8 5.91 23.69 -2.08
C ASP A 8 5.97 24.37 -0.71
N GLY A 9 6.91 23.96 0.15
CA GLY A 9 7.10 24.49 1.51
C GLY A 9 6.26 23.81 2.59
N THR A 10 5.39 22.86 2.23
CA THR A 10 4.61 22.10 3.22
C THR A 10 5.54 21.32 4.14
N ARG A 11 5.37 21.44 5.45
CA ARG A 11 6.17 20.73 6.44
C ARG A 11 5.63 19.32 6.63
N LEU A 12 6.45 18.31 6.37
CA LEU A 12 6.07 16.90 6.45
C LEU A 12 6.81 16.21 7.58
N ALA A 13 6.15 15.27 8.24
CA ALA A 13 6.67 14.47 9.33
C ALA A 13 6.86 13.02 8.90
N HIS A 14 7.90 12.39 9.42
CA HIS A 14 8.06 10.94 9.37
C HIS A 14 8.42 10.39 10.74
N HIS A 15 8.15 9.10 10.93
CA HIS A 15 8.42 8.38 12.16
C HIS A 15 9.43 7.27 11.87
N VAL A 16 10.43 7.15 12.73
CA VAL A 16 11.46 6.11 12.62
C VAL A 16 11.28 5.12 13.77
N THR A 17 11.28 3.83 13.45
CA THR A 17 11.21 2.76 14.47
C THR A 17 12.06 1.57 14.01
N GLY A 18 12.94 1.07 14.89
CA GLY A 18 13.95 0.06 14.55
C GLY A 18 15.29 0.68 14.13
N ASP A 19 16.32 -0.16 14.05
CA ASP A 19 17.72 0.21 13.89
C ASP A 19 18.43 -0.52 12.71
N GLY A 20 17.69 -1.30 11.92
CA GLY A 20 18.18 -1.98 10.71
C GLY A 20 18.24 -1.09 9.45
N PRO A 21 18.45 -1.68 8.26
CA PRO A 21 18.40 -0.96 6.98
C PRO A 21 17.09 -0.18 6.79
N PRO A 22 17.12 1.03 6.21
CA PRO A 22 15.94 1.88 6.11
C PRO A 22 14.91 1.33 5.12
N LEU A 23 13.64 1.32 5.53
CA LEU A 23 12.50 0.97 4.69
C LEU A 23 11.47 2.10 4.71
N ILE A 24 11.26 2.76 3.58
CA ILE A 24 10.26 3.81 3.46
C ILE A 24 8.87 3.16 3.42
N CYS A 25 8.02 3.52 4.37
CA CYS A 25 6.69 2.96 4.53
C CYS A 25 5.62 4.00 4.16
N LEU A 26 4.87 3.73 3.10
CA LEU A 26 3.81 4.61 2.61
C LEU A 26 2.42 4.10 3.05
N PRO A 27 1.67 4.88 3.85
CA PRO A 27 0.36 4.47 4.32
C PRO A 27 -0.70 4.52 3.21
N GLY A 28 -1.61 3.56 3.27
CA GLY A 28 -2.87 3.53 2.54
C GLY A 28 -4.01 4.28 3.23
N GLY A 29 -5.21 3.69 3.20
CA GLY A 29 -6.43 4.31 3.76
C GLY A 29 -6.62 5.73 3.25
N PRO A 30 -6.62 5.93 1.92
CA PRO A 30 -6.13 7.15 1.23
C PRO A 30 -6.18 8.41 2.10
N MET A 31 -5.00 8.96 2.42
CA MET A 31 -4.86 10.06 3.38
C MET A 31 -5.19 9.70 4.84
N GLN A 32 -4.94 8.46 5.24
CA GLN A 32 -4.83 8.04 6.63
C GLN A 32 -3.40 8.27 7.11
N ASP A 33 -3.25 8.72 8.34
CA ASP A 33 -1.95 8.86 8.98
C ASP A 33 -1.19 7.50 9.01
N SER A 34 0.11 7.56 9.26
CA SER A 34 0.95 6.36 9.23
C SER A 34 0.93 5.54 10.52
N VAL A 35 0.10 5.91 11.51
CA VAL A 35 0.16 5.31 12.85
C VAL A 35 -0.30 3.85 12.85
N TYR A 36 -1.29 3.52 12.02
CA TYR A 36 -1.87 2.17 11.96
C TYR A 36 -0.91 1.11 11.39
N LEU A 37 0.12 1.53 10.64
CA LEU A 37 1.17 0.62 10.18
C LEU A 37 1.94 0.02 11.36
N GLY A 38 2.01 0.72 12.50
CA GLY A 38 2.67 0.24 13.71
C GLY A 38 4.12 -0.18 13.44
N ASP A 39 4.45 -1.40 13.84
CA ASP A 39 5.73 -2.08 13.57
C ASP A 39 5.63 -3.11 12.42
N LEU A 40 4.50 -3.13 11.70
CA LEU A 40 4.19 -4.07 10.63
C LEU A 40 4.38 -5.55 11.05
N GLY A 41 3.93 -5.91 12.24
CA GLY A 41 3.97 -7.30 12.71
C GLY A 41 5.35 -7.75 13.18
N GLY A 42 6.18 -6.81 13.66
CA GLY A 42 7.53 -7.09 14.15
C GLY A 42 8.63 -6.91 13.11
N LEU A 43 8.33 -6.34 11.94
CA LEU A 43 9.30 -6.09 10.87
C LEU A 43 10.46 -5.16 11.31
N THR A 44 10.28 -4.42 12.40
CA THR A 44 11.32 -3.60 13.05
C THR A 44 12.53 -4.41 13.53
N ALA A 45 12.40 -5.73 13.69
CA ALA A 45 13.53 -6.63 13.95
C ALA A 45 14.49 -6.79 12.75
N HIS A 46 14.04 -6.44 11.54
CA HIS A 46 14.78 -6.62 10.28
C HIS A 46 15.09 -5.30 9.55
N ARG A 47 14.30 -4.26 9.80
CA ARG A 47 14.36 -2.98 9.09
C ARG A 47 14.12 -1.82 10.04
N SER A 48 14.70 -0.66 9.73
CA SER A 48 14.28 0.60 10.33
C SER A 48 13.12 1.16 9.51
N LEU A 49 11.92 1.12 10.07
CA LEU A 49 10.70 1.56 9.39
C LEU A 49 10.62 3.08 9.43
N ILE A 50 10.63 3.71 8.27
CA ILE A 50 10.47 5.16 8.09
C ILE A 50 9.07 5.42 7.54
N ARG A 51 8.12 5.65 8.45
CA ARG A 51 6.71 5.84 8.14
C ARG A 51 6.43 7.31 7.85
N LEU A 52 6.02 7.62 6.62
CA LEU A 52 5.68 8.97 6.20
C LEU A 52 4.24 9.30 6.56
N ASP A 53 4.02 10.37 7.32
CA ASP A 53 2.70 10.99 7.40
C ASP A 53 2.49 11.82 6.12
N LEU A 54 1.51 11.45 5.29
CA LEU A 54 1.19 12.22 4.08
C LEU A 54 0.77 13.64 4.45
N ARG A 55 0.93 14.60 3.54
CA ARG A 55 0.50 16.00 3.74
C ARG A 55 -0.93 16.09 4.30
N GLY A 56 -1.14 16.92 5.32
CA GLY A 56 -2.42 17.06 6.01
C GLY A 56 -2.87 15.85 6.83
N THR A 57 -2.00 14.87 7.11
CA THR A 57 -2.29 13.71 7.97
C THR A 57 -1.28 13.63 9.11
N GLY A 58 -1.64 12.97 10.21
CA GLY A 58 -0.75 12.76 11.35
C GLY A 58 -0.11 14.06 11.84
N HIS A 59 1.22 14.12 11.80
CA HIS A 59 2.00 15.29 12.21
C HIS A 59 2.48 16.16 11.03
N SER A 60 2.11 15.81 9.79
CA SER A 60 2.38 16.62 8.61
C SER A 60 1.41 17.80 8.54
N ALA A 61 1.93 18.96 8.15
CA ALA A 61 1.13 20.17 8.03
C ALA A 61 0.09 20.06 6.90
N THR A 62 -1.01 20.79 7.06
CA THR A 62 -1.96 21.06 5.98
C THR A 62 -1.28 21.93 4.92
N PRO A 63 -1.24 21.50 3.65
CA PRO A 63 -0.66 22.31 2.57
C PRO A 63 -1.50 23.57 2.31
N ALA A 64 -0.86 24.62 1.80
CA ALA A 64 -1.55 25.85 1.44
C ALA A 64 -2.51 25.68 0.25
N ASP A 65 -2.16 24.82 -0.70
CA ASP A 65 -3.00 24.46 -1.85
C ASP A 65 -3.61 23.06 -1.66
N PRO A 66 -4.93 22.93 -1.43
CA PRO A 66 -5.60 21.63 -1.32
C PRO A 66 -5.51 20.76 -2.59
N ALA A 67 -5.25 21.32 -3.77
CA ALA A 67 -5.06 20.53 -4.99
C ALA A 67 -3.81 19.63 -4.91
N SER A 68 -2.85 20.00 -4.04
CA SER A 68 -1.66 19.19 -3.79
C SER A 68 -1.94 17.86 -3.06
N TYR A 69 -3.14 17.67 -2.51
CA TYR A 69 -3.57 16.37 -1.97
C TYR A 69 -3.72 15.28 -3.04
N ARG A 70 -3.78 15.63 -4.32
CA ARG A 70 -3.87 14.67 -5.41
C ARG A 70 -2.63 13.77 -5.46
N CYS A 71 -2.81 12.47 -5.69
CA CYS A 71 -1.75 11.46 -5.53
C CYS A 71 -0.50 11.74 -6.39
N ASP A 72 -0.65 12.21 -7.63
CA ASP A 72 0.48 12.58 -8.50
C ASP A 72 1.32 13.72 -7.91
N ARG A 73 0.71 14.64 -7.16
CA ARG A 73 1.42 15.78 -6.56
C ARG A 73 2.23 15.41 -5.32
N GLN A 74 1.94 14.26 -4.72
CA GLN A 74 2.66 13.79 -3.52
C GLN A 74 3.93 13.00 -3.82
N VAL A 75 4.20 12.63 -5.07
CA VAL A 75 5.46 11.92 -5.41
C VAL A 75 6.69 12.76 -5.09
N ASP A 76 6.59 14.08 -5.24
CA ASP A 76 7.70 14.98 -4.92
C ASP A 76 7.95 15.04 -3.40
N ASP A 77 6.96 14.69 -2.57
CA ASP A 77 7.13 14.53 -1.12
C ASP A 77 7.99 13.31 -0.80
N VAL A 78 7.76 12.21 -1.51
CA VAL A 78 8.56 10.97 -1.37
C VAL A 78 10.00 11.21 -1.84
N GLU A 79 10.19 11.96 -2.92
CA GLU A 79 11.53 12.35 -3.38
C GLU A 79 12.22 13.32 -2.39
N ALA A 80 11.47 14.24 -1.80
CA ALA A 80 12.00 15.13 -0.76
C ALA A 80 12.40 14.35 0.50
N LEU A 81 11.63 13.33 0.91
CA LEU A 81 11.98 12.43 2.01
C LEU A 81 13.27 11.66 1.71
N ARG A 82 13.42 11.10 0.50
CA ARG A 82 14.66 10.41 0.10
C ARG A 82 15.88 11.32 0.25
N LYS A 83 15.77 12.57 -0.22
CA LYS A 83 16.83 13.58 -0.15
C LYS A 83 17.15 13.99 1.29
N GLU A 84 16.13 14.21 2.12
CA GLU A 84 16.28 14.51 3.54
C GLU A 84 17.10 13.42 4.26
N LEU A 85 16.82 12.16 3.95
CA LEU A 85 17.51 11.01 4.54
C LEU A 85 18.89 10.75 3.93
N GLY A 86 19.29 11.50 2.89
CA GLY A 86 20.57 11.33 2.20
C GLY A 86 20.72 9.99 1.48
N LEU A 87 19.62 9.35 1.07
CA LEU A 87 19.64 8.02 0.47
C LEU A 87 19.76 8.10 -1.05
N ASP A 88 20.79 7.52 -1.67
CA ASP A 88 20.89 7.50 -3.14
C ASP A 88 19.78 6.67 -3.80
N ARG A 89 19.44 5.55 -3.17
CA ARG A 89 18.39 4.58 -3.52
C ARG A 89 17.74 4.08 -2.23
N MET A 90 16.45 3.75 -2.25
CA MET A 90 15.71 3.32 -1.05
C MET A 90 14.79 2.14 -1.33
N ASP A 91 14.62 1.26 -0.35
CA ASP A 91 13.58 0.24 -0.38
C ASP A 91 12.25 0.87 0.06
N VAL A 92 11.17 0.51 -0.65
CA VAL A 92 9.83 1.08 -0.43
C VAL A 92 8.85 -0.04 -0.13
N LEU A 93 8.14 0.07 0.98
CA LEU A 93 6.96 -0.71 1.31
C LEU A 93 5.73 0.19 1.28
N ALA A 94 4.71 -0.21 0.54
CA ALA A 94 3.51 0.59 0.39
C ALA A 94 2.27 -0.26 0.57
N HIS A 95 1.38 0.17 1.46
CA HIS A 95 0.13 -0.52 1.76
C HIS A 95 -1.04 0.13 1.03
N SER A 96 -1.90 -0.67 0.40
CA SER A 96 -3.22 -0.23 -0.11
C SER A 96 -3.12 1.02 -0.99
N ALA A 97 -3.78 2.12 -0.66
CA ALA A 97 -3.73 3.36 -1.44
C ALA A 97 -2.30 3.93 -1.59
N GLY A 98 -1.41 3.72 -0.62
CA GLY A 98 0.00 4.13 -0.69
C GLY A 98 0.75 3.45 -1.84
N ALA A 99 0.27 2.29 -2.31
CA ALA A 99 0.83 1.64 -3.49
C ALA A 99 0.59 2.41 -4.79
N ASN A 100 -0.47 3.22 -4.89
CA ASN A 100 -0.63 4.12 -6.04
C ASN A 100 0.49 5.16 -6.04
N LEU A 101 0.78 5.75 -4.87
CA LEU A 101 1.86 6.72 -4.71
C LEU A 101 3.23 6.08 -5.00
N ALA A 102 3.47 4.87 -4.49
CA ALA A 102 4.70 4.11 -4.76
C ALA A 102 4.88 3.79 -6.24
N ALA A 103 3.82 3.40 -6.94
CA ALA A 103 3.86 3.14 -8.38
C ALA A 103 4.18 4.41 -9.18
N LEU A 104 3.54 5.54 -8.86
CA LEU A 104 3.83 6.83 -9.50
C LEU A 104 5.25 7.34 -9.19
N TYR A 105 5.76 7.09 -7.98
CA TYR A 105 7.15 7.39 -7.61
C TYR A 105 8.12 6.52 -8.40
N THR A 106 7.90 5.21 -8.43
CA THR A 106 8.73 4.25 -9.17
C THR A 106 8.74 4.55 -10.66
N ALA A 107 7.60 4.93 -11.24
CA ALA A 107 7.50 5.31 -12.65
C ALA A 107 8.32 6.57 -12.98
N ARG A 108 8.46 7.53 -12.06
CA ARG A 108 9.22 8.78 -12.25
C ARG A 108 10.69 8.69 -11.84
N HIS A 109 11.00 7.82 -10.89
CA HIS A 109 12.31 7.69 -10.27
C HIS A 109 12.75 6.23 -10.17
N PRO A 110 12.76 5.46 -11.27
CA PRO A 110 13.05 4.02 -11.22
C PRO A 110 14.44 3.71 -10.65
N ASP A 111 15.43 4.56 -10.93
CA ASP A 111 16.80 4.41 -10.41
C ASP A 111 16.94 4.70 -8.91
N ARG A 112 15.90 5.27 -8.28
CA ARG A 112 15.87 5.62 -6.85
C ARG A 112 15.18 4.57 -5.99
N VAL A 113 14.52 3.59 -6.60
CA VAL A 113 13.86 2.50 -5.87
C VAL A 113 14.72 1.24 -5.91
N GLY A 114 15.07 0.77 -4.72
CA GLY A 114 15.80 -0.46 -4.39
C GLY A 114 14.97 -1.69 -4.71
N ARG A 115 14.15 -2.04 -3.73
CA ARG A 115 13.11 -3.06 -3.78
C ARG A 115 11.77 -2.39 -3.53
N LEU A 116 10.73 -2.92 -4.17
CA LEU A 116 9.37 -2.42 -4.02
C LEU A 116 8.47 -3.52 -3.45
N ALA A 117 7.99 -3.35 -2.22
CA ALA A 117 7.01 -4.22 -1.59
C ALA A 117 5.62 -3.56 -1.61
N LEU A 118 4.73 -4.09 -2.44
CA LEU A 118 3.35 -3.66 -2.56
C LEU A 118 2.45 -4.59 -1.75
N ILE A 119 1.93 -4.10 -0.63
CA ILE A 119 1.11 -4.87 0.30
C ILE A 119 -0.36 -4.53 0.06
N THR A 120 -1.15 -5.54 -0.32
CA THR A 120 -2.58 -5.43 -0.64
C THR A 120 -2.90 -4.18 -1.47
N PRO A 121 -2.17 -3.96 -2.58
CA PRO A 121 -2.09 -2.62 -3.19
C PRO A 121 -3.38 -2.22 -3.90
N SER A 122 -3.72 -0.93 -3.78
CA SER A 122 -4.70 -0.32 -4.67
C SER A 122 -4.19 -0.31 -6.11
N VAL A 123 -5.12 -0.48 -7.05
CA VAL A 123 -4.82 -0.67 -8.48
C VAL A 123 -5.03 0.57 -9.35
N TYR A 124 -5.50 1.70 -8.79
CA TYR A 124 -5.86 2.89 -9.57
C TYR A 124 -4.72 3.46 -10.42
N ALA A 125 -3.49 3.48 -9.90
CA ALA A 125 -2.33 3.97 -10.64
C ALA A 125 -2.03 3.14 -11.90
N VAL A 126 -2.39 1.86 -11.91
CA VAL A 126 -2.13 0.92 -13.03
C VAL A 126 -3.37 0.54 -13.82
N GLY A 127 -4.56 0.93 -13.35
CA GLY A 127 -5.83 0.72 -14.05
C GLY A 127 -6.20 -0.75 -14.20
N VAL A 128 -5.70 -1.64 -13.35
CA VAL A 128 -6.15 -3.04 -13.29
C VAL A 128 -7.60 -3.06 -12.81
N GLU A 129 -8.46 -3.77 -13.51
CA GLU A 129 -9.88 -3.84 -13.18
C GLU A 129 -10.13 -4.76 -11.98
N ILE A 130 -11.00 -4.33 -11.05
CA ILE A 130 -11.54 -5.21 -10.00
C ILE A 130 -13.04 -5.32 -10.25
N THR A 131 -13.47 -6.49 -10.71
CA THR A 131 -14.88 -6.71 -11.06
C THR A 131 -15.73 -6.96 -9.81
N PRO A 132 -17.06 -6.74 -9.89
CA PRO A 132 -18.00 -7.22 -8.88
C PRO A 132 -17.80 -8.68 -8.49
N GLU A 133 -17.61 -9.56 -9.48
CA GLU A 133 -17.44 -10.98 -9.25
C GLU A 133 -16.10 -11.32 -8.56
N ASP A 134 -15.03 -10.56 -8.79
CA ASP A 134 -13.78 -10.73 -8.03
C ASP A 134 -14.01 -10.51 -6.53
N ARG A 135 -14.79 -9.48 -6.18
CA ARG A 135 -15.13 -9.16 -4.79
C ARG A 135 -16.05 -10.22 -4.17
N LEU A 136 -17.12 -10.58 -4.87
CA LEU A 136 -18.10 -11.56 -4.39
C LEU A 136 -17.48 -12.96 -4.24
N ARG A 137 -16.64 -13.39 -5.18
CA ARG A 137 -15.92 -14.67 -5.08
C ARG A 137 -14.99 -14.71 -3.89
N THR A 138 -14.23 -13.64 -3.67
CA THR A 138 -13.31 -13.52 -2.52
C THR A 138 -14.08 -13.52 -1.20
N ALA A 139 -15.20 -12.79 -1.13
CA ALA A 139 -16.07 -12.77 0.04
C ALA A 139 -16.61 -14.17 0.41
N ARG A 140 -16.99 -14.99 -0.58
CA ARG A 140 -17.52 -16.35 -0.37
C ARG A 140 -16.52 -17.31 0.29
N LEU A 141 -15.22 -16.99 0.32
CA LEU A 141 -14.22 -17.74 1.10
C LEU A 141 -14.49 -17.65 2.62
N ARG A 142 -15.26 -16.66 3.05
CA ARG A 142 -15.64 -16.39 4.45
C ARG A 142 -17.10 -16.71 4.75
N ARG A 143 -17.75 -17.55 3.92
CA ARG A 143 -19.19 -17.85 4.02
C ARG A 143 -19.63 -18.48 5.35
N ASP A 144 -18.71 -19.13 6.05
CA ASP A 144 -18.99 -19.84 7.31
C ASP A 144 -18.88 -18.92 8.54
N GLU A 145 -18.55 -17.64 8.34
CA GLU A 145 -18.46 -16.64 9.41
C GLU A 145 -19.85 -16.20 9.89
N PRO A 146 -20.06 -15.97 11.21
CA PRO A 146 -21.36 -15.62 11.76
C PRO A 146 -21.89 -14.26 11.28
N TRP A 147 -21.00 -13.34 10.89
CA TRP A 147 -21.34 -12.02 10.35
C TRP A 147 -21.54 -12.02 8.83
N PHE A 148 -21.28 -13.15 8.15
CA PHE A 148 -21.19 -13.20 6.69
C PHE A 148 -22.48 -12.76 5.99
N ALA A 149 -23.63 -13.34 6.35
CA ALA A 149 -24.88 -13.11 5.63
C ALA A 149 -25.26 -11.62 5.49
N PRO A 150 -25.35 -10.82 6.56
CA PRO A 150 -25.68 -9.39 6.43
C PRO A 150 -24.56 -8.58 5.75
N ALA A 151 -23.29 -8.94 5.93
CA ALA A 151 -22.18 -8.26 5.26
C ALA A 151 -22.15 -8.55 3.75
N TYR A 152 -22.45 -9.79 3.35
CA TYR A 152 -22.47 -10.21 1.96
C TYR A 152 -23.62 -9.57 1.20
N GLU A 153 -24.81 -9.48 1.80
CA GLU A 153 -25.94 -8.71 1.24
C GLU A 153 -25.55 -7.24 1.01
N ALA A 154 -24.90 -6.61 1.98
CA ALA A 154 -24.39 -5.24 1.82
C ALA A 154 -23.37 -5.14 0.67
N LEU A 155 -22.47 -6.12 0.53
CA LEU A 155 -21.50 -6.16 -0.57
C LEU A 155 -22.19 -6.31 -1.94
N GLU A 156 -23.26 -7.10 -2.05
CA GLU A 156 -24.06 -7.22 -3.27
C GLU A 156 -24.68 -5.87 -3.66
N THR A 157 -25.21 -5.11 -2.70
CA THR A 157 -25.76 -3.77 -2.99
C THR A 157 -24.68 -2.79 -3.46
N ILE A 158 -23.49 -2.82 -2.84
CA ILE A 158 -22.34 -1.98 -3.24
C ILE A 158 -21.89 -2.32 -4.65
N THR A 159 -21.69 -3.61 -4.92
CA THR A 159 -21.16 -4.08 -6.21
C THR A 159 -22.16 -3.92 -7.36
N ALA A 160 -23.45 -3.87 -7.06
CA ALA A 160 -24.49 -3.50 -8.01
C ALA A 160 -24.60 -1.98 -8.26
N GLY A 161 -23.81 -1.15 -7.56
CA GLY A 161 -23.85 0.32 -7.68
C GLY A 161 -24.99 0.99 -6.91
N HIS A 162 -25.66 0.28 -6.01
CA HIS A 162 -26.82 0.76 -5.25
C HIS A 162 -26.60 0.53 -3.74
N PRO A 163 -25.54 1.10 -3.13
CA PRO A 163 -25.20 0.80 -1.74
C PRO A 163 -26.35 1.18 -0.80
N ALA A 164 -26.77 0.22 0.04
CA ALA A 164 -27.72 0.48 1.12
C ALA A 164 -27.12 1.47 2.15
N PRO A 165 -27.96 2.15 2.96
CA PRO A 165 -27.47 2.86 4.15
C PRO A 165 -26.56 1.96 4.98
N ASP A 166 -25.43 2.49 5.43
CA ASP A 166 -24.43 1.79 6.24
C ASP A 166 -23.75 0.57 5.59
N ALA A 167 -23.97 0.30 4.29
CA ALA A 167 -23.38 -0.85 3.60
C ALA A 167 -21.84 -0.89 3.73
N TRP A 168 -21.19 0.28 3.66
CA TRP A 168 -19.74 0.40 3.83
C TRP A 168 -19.25 0.02 5.22
N GLN A 169 -20.08 0.23 6.26
CA GLN A 169 -19.79 -0.21 7.62
C GLN A 169 -20.02 -1.73 7.76
N ALA A 170 -21.09 -2.24 7.15
CA ALA A 170 -21.44 -3.66 7.20
C ALA A 170 -20.38 -4.57 6.54
N ILE A 171 -19.70 -4.11 5.50
CA ILE A 171 -18.65 -4.88 4.82
C ILE A 171 -17.27 -4.81 5.50
N ALA A 172 -17.12 -4.06 6.60
CA ALA A 172 -15.83 -3.91 7.28
C ALA A 172 -15.11 -5.24 7.60
N PRO A 173 -15.79 -6.32 8.03
CA PRO A 173 -15.13 -7.61 8.29
C PRO A 173 -14.38 -8.20 7.09
N PHE A 174 -14.83 -7.91 5.86
CA PHE A 174 -14.19 -8.43 4.64
C PHE A 174 -12.81 -7.81 4.35
N SER A 175 -12.39 -6.80 5.12
CA SER A 175 -11.03 -6.24 5.03
C SER A 175 -10.02 -6.96 5.94
N PHE A 176 -10.44 -7.98 6.69
CA PHE A 176 -9.57 -8.64 7.68
C PHE A 176 -9.66 -10.15 7.54
N GLY A 177 -8.54 -10.85 7.73
CA GLY A 177 -8.47 -12.30 7.84
C GLY A 177 -9.18 -12.83 9.07
N ARG A 178 -9.27 -12.04 10.14
CA ARG A 178 -10.11 -12.32 11.32
C ARG A 178 -10.88 -11.07 11.77
N TRP A 179 -12.14 -11.26 12.15
CA TRP A 179 -12.96 -10.17 12.71
C TRP A 179 -13.02 -10.22 14.24
N ASP A 180 -11.85 -10.07 14.87
CA ASP A 180 -11.69 -10.05 16.32
C ASP A 180 -11.72 -8.62 16.91
N GLU A 181 -11.42 -8.48 18.21
CA GLU A 181 -11.40 -7.19 18.89
C GLU A 181 -10.33 -6.25 18.33
N ARG A 182 -9.18 -6.79 17.92
CA ARG A 182 -8.08 -6.01 17.34
C ARG A 182 -8.50 -5.45 15.98
N ALA A 183 -9.09 -6.26 15.11
CA ALA A 183 -9.60 -5.81 13.82
C ALA A 183 -10.67 -4.71 13.98
N ARG A 184 -11.62 -4.90 14.92
CA ARG A 184 -12.63 -3.87 15.24
C ARG A 184 -12.02 -2.58 15.76
N SER A 185 -11.00 -2.66 16.61
CA SER A 185 -10.29 -1.50 17.14
C SER A 185 -9.60 -0.70 16.04
N VAL A 186 -8.88 -1.38 15.14
CA VAL A 186 -8.23 -0.75 13.98
C VAL A 186 -9.27 -0.07 13.09
N LYS A 187 -10.37 -0.75 12.78
CA LYS A 187 -11.44 -0.17 11.97
C LYS A 187 -12.08 1.05 12.63
N ALA A 188 -12.33 1.00 13.94
CA ALA A 188 -12.91 2.11 14.68
C ALA A 188 -11.98 3.33 14.78
N ALA A 189 -10.66 3.11 14.72
CA ALA A 189 -9.67 4.18 14.76
C ALA A 189 -9.53 4.92 13.41
N GLU A 190 -9.80 4.24 12.29
CA GLU A 190 -9.63 4.79 10.92
C GLU A 190 -10.28 6.17 10.75
N GLY A 191 -11.52 6.35 11.21
CA GLY A 191 -12.25 7.61 11.07
C GLY A 191 -11.64 8.80 11.83
N LYS A 192 -10.75 8.55 12.81
CA LYS A 192 -10.01 9.60 13.53
C LYS A 192 -8.63 9.86 12.94
N GLN A 193 -8.15 8.93 12.11
CA GLN A 193 -6.80 8.93 11.54
C GLN A 193 -6.79 9.33 10.06
N ARG A 194 -7.96 9.39 9.42
CA ARG A 194 -8.11 9.77 8.02
C ARG A 194 -8.51 11.22 7.86
N ASN A 195 -7.81 11.94 6.99
CA ASN A 195 -8.24 13.25 6.52
C ASN A 195 -9.21 13.07 5.35
N ASP A 196 -10.51 13.12 5.62
CA ASP A 196 -11.56 12.91 4.61
C ASP A 196 -11.55 13.98 3.50
N GLU A 197 -11.20 15.22 3.84
CA GLU A 197 -11.08 16.30 2.85
C GLU A 197 -9.98 15.98 1.83
N ALA A 198 -8.82 15.55 2.32
CA ALA A 198 -7.71 15.16 1.48
C ALA A 198 -7.99 13.86 0.72
N ALA A 199 -8.63 12.88 1.37
CA ALA A 199 -9.01 11.60 0.78
C ALA A 199 -9.91 11.79 -0.46
N ALA A 200 -10.86 12.71 -0.38
CA ALA A 200 -11.76 13.05 -1.50
C ALA A 200 -11.02 13.61 -2.74
N ARG A 201 -9.80 14.16 -2.56
CA ARG A 201 -8.98 14.71 -3.64
C ARG A 201 -7.87 13.76 -4.11
N TYR A 202 -7.53 12.76 -3.30
CA TYR A 202 -6.40 11.86 -3.54
C TYR A 202 -6.44 11.22 -4.95
N ALA A 203 -7.61 10.71 -5.33
CA ALA A 203 -7.88 10.06 -6.61
C ALA A 203 -8.66 10.94 -7.61
N SER A 204 -8.59 12.28 -7.46
CA SER A 204 -9.29 13.21 -8.35
C SER A 204 -8.74 13.18 -9.79
N ASP A 205 -9.49 13.76 -10.72
CA ASP A 205 -9.15 13.76 -12.15
C ASP A 205 -7.70 14.19 -12.41
N GLY A 206 -7.00 13.36 -13.21
CA GLY A 206 -5.59 13.54 -13.53
C GLY A 206 -4.61 13.04 -12.47
N ALA A 207 -5.07 12.42 -11.37
CA ALA A 207 -4.19 11.78 -10.39
C ALA A 207 -3.43 10.58 -10.97
N PHE A 208 -4.05 9.86 -11.92
CA PHE A 208 -3.53 8.61 -12.46
C PHE A 208 -3.53 8.62 -13.99
N THR A 209 -2.44 8.11 -14.55
CA THR A 209 -2.28 7.85 -15.99
C THR A 209 -1.88 6.39 -16.18
N PRO A 210 -2.86 5.44 -16.13
CA PRO A 210 -2.57 4.01 -16.07
C PRO A 210 -1.69 3.46 -17.19
N GLU A 211 -1.88 3.93 -18.42
CA GLU A 211 -1.08 3.49 -19.56
C GLU A 211 0.39 3.89 -19.41
N SER A 212 0.69 5.17 -19.15
CA SER A 212 2.08 5.62 -18.96
C SER A 212 2.71 5.02 -17.71
N THR A 213 1.92 4.81 -16.65
CA THR A 213 2.42 4.16 -15.43
C THR A 213 2.83 2.73 -15.74
N ARG A 214 1.97 1.93 -16.40
CA ARG A 214 2.30 0.55 -16.79
C ARG A 214 3.54 0.47 -17.68
N LEU A 215 3.68 1.36 -18.67
CA LEU A 215 4.86 1.40 -19.54
C LEU A 215 6.16 1.67 -18.76
N ALA A 216 6.12 2.52 -17.75
CA ALA A 216 7.28 2.80 -16.91
C ALA A 216 7.60 1.63 -15.95
N LEU A 217 6.58 0.99 -15.36
CA LEU A 217 6.78 -0.16 -14.47
C LEU A 217 7.30 -1.40 -15.22
N ALA A 218 6.94 -1.56 -16.50
CA ALA A 218 7.41 -2.66 -17.34
C ALA A 218 8.93 -2.67 -17.59
N VAL A 219 9.61 -1.55 -17.32
CA VAL A 219 11.07 -1.42 -17.43
C VAL A 219 11.75 -1.14 -16.09
N PHE A 220 11.02 -1.24 -14.97
CA PHE A 220 11.60 -1.07 -13.64
C PHE A 220 12.60 -2.22 -13.35
N PRO A 221 13.87 -1.92 -13.04
CA PRO A 221 14.91 -2.96 -12.93
C PRO A 221 15.01 -3.60 -11.55
N GLY A 222 14.31 -3.06 -10.53
CA GLY A 222 14.36 -3.59 -9.18
C GLY A 222 13.38 -4.74 -8.96
N PRO A 223 13.64 -5.63 -7.99
CA PRO A 223 12.72 -6.69 -7.63
C PRO A 223 11.48 -6.11 -6.96
N VAL A 224 10.34 -6.75 -7.20
CA VAL A 224 9.03 -6.37 -6.67
C VAL A 224 8.38 -7.54 -5.95
N LEU A 225 7.86 -7.28 -4.76
CA LEU A 225 6.94 -8.17 -4.06
C LEU A 225 5.53 -7.57 -4.16
N VAL A 226 4.59 -8.34 -4.69
CA VAL A 226 3.15 -8.06 -4.52
C VAL A 226 2.61 -9.08 -3.53
N LEU A 227 2.23 -8.62 -2.34
CA LEU A 227 1.64 -9.47 -1.30
C LEU A 227 0.13 -9.24 -1.27
N ALA A 228 -0.63 -10.27 -1.65
CA ALA A 228 -2.09 -10.28 -1.58
C ALA A 228 -2.58 -11.06 -0.34
N GLY A 229 -3.66 -10.59 0.29
CA GLY A 229 -4.41 -11.41 1.24
C GLY A 229 -5.35 -12.36 0.50
N GLU A 230 -5.36 -13.65 0.86
CA GLU A 230 -6.26 -14.64 0.22
C GLU A 230 -7.73 -14.23 0.27
N VAL A 231 -8.15 -13.58 1.35
CA VAL A 231 -9.54 -13.18 1.60
C VAL A 231 -9.75 -11.66 1.54
N ASP A 232 -8.80 -10.92 0.95
CA ASP A 232 -8.88 -9.45 0.81
C ASP A 232 -9.91 -9.05 -0.27
N VAL A 233 -11.12 -8.69 0.15
CA VAL A 233 -12.17 -8.20 -0.76
C VAL A 233 -11.84 -6.84 -1.38
N PRO A 234 -11.28 -5.85 -0.65
CA PRO A 234 -10.74 -4.63 -1.25
C PRO A 234 -9.77 -4.87 -2.42
N GLY A 235 -8.80 -5.77 -2.24
CA GLY A 235 -7.80 -6.17 -3.23
C GLY A 235 -7.79 -7.68 -3.50
N PRO A 236 -8.64 -8.19 -4.41
CA PRO A 236 -8.73 -9.62 -4.69
C PRO A 236 -7.46 -10.20 -5.36
N PRO A 237 -6.95 -11.38 -4.96
CA PRO A 237 -5.70 -11.96 -5.49
C PRO A 237 -5.58 -12.01 -7.01
N ARG A 238 -6.69 -12.20 -7.74
CA ARG A 238 -6.71 -12.16 -9.22
C ARG A 238 -6.14 -10.85 -9.76
N ALA A 239 -6.64 -9.71 -9.25
CA ALA A 239 -6.22 -8.39 -9.69
C ALA A 239 -4.76 -8.11 -9.28
N LEU A 240 -4.32 -8.61 -8.12
CA LEU A 240 -2.94 -8.45 -7.69
C LEU A 240 -1.96 -9.31 -8.49
N GLY A 241 -2.38 -10.46 -9.01
CA GLY A 241 -1.59 -11.21 -9.98
C GLY A 241 -1.42 -10.49 -11.31
N GLU A 242 -2.49 -9.82 -11.78
CA GLU A 242 -2.40 -8.95 -12.97
C GLU A 242 -1.47 -7.76 -12.72
N TYR A 243 -1.54 -7.13 -11.54
CA TYR A 243 -0.61 -6.07 -11.15
C TYR A 243 0.84 -6.57 -11.11
N ALA A 244 1.11 -7.71 -10.46
CA ALA A 244 2.45 -8.29 -10.41
C ALA A 244 3.03 -8.52 -11.82
N GLY A 245 2.21 -8.98 -12.77
CA GLY A 245 2.60 -9.19 -14.16
C GLY A 245 2.97 -7.93 -14.96
N LEU A 246 2.82 -6.73 -14.38
CA LEU A 246 3.25 -5.47 -15.00
C LEU A 246 4.75 -5.20 -14.86
N PHE A 247 5.45 -5.94 -14.00
CA PHE A 247 6.87 -5.77 -13.72
C PHE A 247 7.69 -6.92 -14.32
N PRO A 248 8.95 -6.68 -14.72
CA PRO A 248 9.81 -7.72 -15.26
C PRO A 248 10.32 -8.71 -14.20
N ASP A 249 10.51 -8.24 -12.95
CA ASP A 249 10.97 -9.03 -11.81
C ASP A 249 10.01 -8.83 -10.63
N ALA A 250 8.88 -9.53 -10.67
CA ALA A 250 7.89 -9.53 -9.59
C ALA A 250 7.56 -10.92 -9.10
N GLU A 251 7.44 -11.04 -7.78
CA GLU A 251 6.87 -12.18 -7.10
C GLU A 251 5.49 -11.82 -6.56
N LEU A 252 4.49 -12.63 -6.87
CA LEU A 252 3.19 -12.60 -6.19
C LEU A 252 3.21 -13.60 -5.04
N VAL A 253 2.97 -13.13 -3.82
CA VAL A 253 2.69 -13.99 -2.67
C VAL A 253 1.25 -13.78 -2.21
N VAL A 254 0.48 -14.86 -2.17
CA VAL A 254 -0.86 -14.85 -1.56
C VAL A 254 -0.76 -15.41 -0.15
N GLN A 255 -0.99 -14.57 0.86
CA GLN A 255 -0.96 -14.97 2.26
C GLN A 255 -2.28 -15.67 2.64
N PRO A 256 -2.24 -16.97 2.99
CA PRO A 256 -3.46 -17.73 3.32
C PRO A 256 -4.19 -17.12 4.52
N GLY A 257 -5.51 -17.05 4.43
CA GLY A 257 -6.39 -16.51 5.47
C GLY A 257 -6.24 -15.03 5.77
N ALA A 258 -5.33 -14.30 5.13
CA ALA A 258 -5.14 -12.86 5.37
C ALA A 258 -6.11 -12.01 4.55
N GLY A 259 -6.56 -10.90 5.13
CA GLY A 259 -7.32 -9.86 4.45
C GLY A 259 -6.42 -8.70 4.03
N HIS A 260 -6.95 -7.48 4.15
CA HIS A 260 -6.31 -6.25 3.72
C HIS A 260 -5.10 -5.86 4.59
N PHE A 261 -5.06 -6.30 5.85
CA PHE A 261 -4.00 -5.99 6.82
C PHE A 261 -3.22 -7.26 7.23
N PRO A 262 -2.44 -7.85 6.31
CA PRO A 262 -1.85 -9.18 6.51
C PRO A 262 -0.93 -9.30 7.75
N TRP A 263 -0.29 -8.22 8.18
CA TRP A 263 0.53 -8.19 9.41
C TRP A 263 -0.28 -8.24 10.71
N LEU A 264 -1.57 -7.91 10.66
CA LEU A 264 -2.49 -8.08 11.80
C LEU A 264 -3.07 -9.49 11.83
N ASP A 265 -3.28 -10.07 10.64
CA ASP A 265 -3.88 -11.40 10.48
C ASP A 265 -2.87 -12.52 10.78
N ASP A 266 -1.64 -12.44 10.26
CA ASP A 266 -0.57 -13.38 10.57
C ASP A 266 0.77 -12.65 10.47
N ALA A 267 1.22 -12.12 11.62
CA ALA A 267 2.43 -11.33 11.74
C ALA A 267 3.68 -12.14 11.38
N ASP A 268 3.75 -13.40 11.82
CA ASP A 268 4.94 -14.25 11.61
C ASP A 268 5.11 -14.54 10.12
N ARG A 269 4.03 -14.93 9.42
CA ARG A 269 4.08 -15.18 7.98
C ARG A 269 4.34 -13.91 7.17
N PHE A 270 3.69 -12.80 7.54
CA PHE A 270 3.92 -11.51 6.89
C PHE A 270 5.38 -11.08 7.03
N THR A 271 5.90 -11.06 8.26
CA THR A 271 7.26 -10.61 8.56
C THR A 271 8.29 -11.51 7.90
N ALA A 272 8.13 -12.83 7.95
CA ALA A 272 9.02 -13.76 7.24
C ALA A 272 9.05 -13.49 5.74
N THR A 273 7.88 -13.36 5.09
CA THR A 273 7.77 -13.12 3.65
C THR A 273 8.45 -11.80 3.24
N VAL A 274 8.16 -10.72 3.96
CA VAL A 274 8.66 -9.39 3.63
C VAL A 274 10.16 -9.28 3.95
N ALA A 275 10.62 -9.81 5.09
CA ALA A 275 12.04 -9.83 5.44
C ALA A 275 12.84 -10.64 4.43
N ASP A 276 12.40 -11.86 4.08
CA ASP A 276 13.06 -12.71 3.08
C ASP A 276 13.17 -12.01 1.72
N PHE A 277 12.12 -11.30 1.29
CA PHE A 277 12.17 -10.50 0.06
C PHE A 277 13.19 -9.37 0.15
N LEU A 278 13.19 -8.63 1.26
CA LEU A 278 14.06 -7.46 1.43
C LEU A 278 15.53 -7.85 1.62
N ASP A 279 15.82 -9.00 2.23
CA ASP A 279 17.17 -9.47 2.55
C ASP A 279 17.83 -10.27 1.41
N ARG A 280 17.08 -10.64 0.37
CA ARG A 280 17.65 -11.27 -0.84
C ARG A 280 18.74 -10.37 -1.42
N VAL A 281 19.97 -10.86 -1.42
CA VAL A 281 21.08 -10.23 -2.15
C VAL A 281 20.82 -10.44 -3.64
N GLY A 282 20.50 -9.36 -4.36
CA GLY A 282 20.48 -9.40 -5.82
C GLY A 282 21.91 -9.44 -6.35
N ASP A 283 22.24 -10.45 -7.15
CA ASP A 283 23.45 -10.46 -7.97
C ASP A 283 23.38 -9.25 -8.91
N PRO A 284 24.27 -8.24 -8.79
CA PRO A 284 24.22 -7.07 -9.63
C PRO A 284 24.78 -7.42 -11.01
N GLY A 285 23.96 -8.02 -11.88
CA GLY A 285 24.18 -8.03 -13.33
C GLY A 285 25.59 -8.41 -13.79
N GLY A 286 26.18 -9.46 -13.22
CA GLY A 286 27.39 -10.07 -13.77
C GLY A 286 27.06 -10.82 -15.06
N LEU A 287 27.26 -10.19 -16.22
CA LEU A 287 27.36 -10.92 -17.49
C LEU A 287 28.38 -12.06 -17.31
N PRO A 288 28.09 -13.30 -17.75
CA PRO A 288 29.10 -14.34 -17.76
C PRO A 288 30.24 -13.88 -18.67
N VAL A 289 31.40 -13.62 -18.07
CA VAL A 289 32.63 -13.40 -18.82
C VAL A 289 33.00 -14.74 -19.44
N SER A 290 32.53 -14.98 -20.65
CA SER A 290 33.08 -16.01 -21.53
C SER A 290 34.54 -15.66 -21.79
N SER A 291 35.45 -16.37 -21.14
CA SER A 291 36.89 -16.35 -21.44
C SER A 291 37.25 -17.55 -22.33
N PRO A 292 38.36 -17.45 -23.09
CA PRO A 292 38.44 -17.79 -24.52
C PRO A 292 38.54 -19.28 -24.85
#